data_AF-A4NZS1-F1
#
_entry.id   AF-A4NZS1-F1
#
_cell.length_a   1.000
_cell.length_b   1.000
_cell.length_c   1.000
_cell.angle_alpha   90.00
_cell.angle_beta   90.00
_cell.angle_gamma   90.00
#
_symmetry.space_group_name_H-M   'P 1'
#
loop_
_entity.id
_entity.type
_entity.pdbx_description
1 polymer ?
#
loop_
_entity_poly.entity_id
_entity_poly.type
_entity_poly.pdbx_seq_one_letter_code
_entity_poly.pdbx_strand_id
1 'polypeptide(L)'
;MSFSFVYSARPGTPAADMPDDVTEDEKKQRLYVLQERINQQAAQFSRRMLGTEQRVLVEGPSKKDIMELTGRTETNRIVNFQGSPEMIGKFVDVKITDVYTNSLRGEVVRTEDEMGLRIAQSPQEVMNRTRKEDELGVGRYHG
;
A
#
# COMPACT_ATOMS: atom_id res chain seq x y z
N MET A 1 -2.06 5.01 6.37
CA MET A 1 -2.49 5.76 7.57
C MET A 1 -1.34 5.74 8.56
N SER A 2 -1.01 6.88 9.17
CA SER A 2 0.07 6.96 10.18
C SER A 2 -0.55 7.07 11.55
N PHE A 3 0.10 6.49 12.56
CA PHE A 3 -0.32 6.58 13.96
C PHE A 3 0.73 7.35 14.75
N SER A 4 0.27 8.22 15.64
CA SER A 4 1.14 9.03 16.50
C SER A 4 0.50 9.09 17.88
N PHE A 5 1.34 9.01 18.93
CA PHE A 5 0.90 8.86 20.31
C PHE A 5 1.61 9.89 21.20
N VAL A 6 0.97 10.26 22.30
CA VAL A 6 1.64 11.04 23.35
C VAL A 6 2.69 10.16 24.03
N TYR A 7 3.83 10.75 24.36
CA TYR A 7 4.88 10.08 25.13
C TYR A 7 4.32 9.57 26.46
N SER A 8 4.64 8.33 26.81
CA SER A 8 4.26 7.74 28.09
C SER A 8 5.42 6.88 28.58
N ALA A 9 6.10 7.34 29.63
CA ALA A 9 7.15 6.60 30.30
C ALA A 9 6.58 5.31 30.90
N ARG A 10 7.25 4.18 30.67
CA ARG A 10 6.86 2.89 31.23
C ARG A 10 7.85 2.47 32.31
N PRO A 11 7.38 1.88 33.43
CA PRO A 11 8.26 1.37 34.47
C PRO A 11 9.32 0.42 33.89
N GLY A 12 10.58 0.57 34.33
CA GLY A 12 11.71 -0.26 33.90
C GLY A 12 12.33 0.15 32.56
N THR A 13 12.00 1.32 32.01
CA THR A 13 12.65 1.88 30.82
C THR A 13 13.55 3.05 31.20
N PRO A 14 14.69 3.29 30.51
CA PRO A 14 15.54 4.47 30.76
C PRO A 14 14.77 5.80 30.66
N ALA A 15 13.70 5.80 29.88
CA ALA A 15 12.85 6.96 29.66
C ALA A 15 12.01 7.33 30.91
N ALA A 16 11.82 6.41 31.86
CA ALA A 16 11.16 6.67 33.14
C ALA A 16 12.02 7.51 34.10
N ASP A 17 13.34 7.44 33.97
CA ASP A 17 14.29 8.19 34.81
C ASP A 17 14.67 9.54 34.18
N MET A 18 14.21 9.81 32.95
CA MET A 18 14.46 11.07 32.25
C MET A 18 13.51 12.16 32.76
N PRO A 19 14.01 13.37 33.07
CA PRO A 19 13.15 14.52 33.33
C PRO A 19 12.25 14.81 32.13
N ASP A 20 10.95 14.98 32.38
CA ASP A 20 9.95 15.42 31.42
C ASP A 20 9.33 16.71 31.92
N ASP A 21 9.76 17.83 31.35
CA ASP A 21 9.33 19.18 31.70
C ASP A 21 8.14 19.67 30.85
N VAL A 22 7.63 18.82 29.94
CA VAL A 22 6.53 19.17 29.05
C VAL A 22 5.20 18.77 29.69
N THR A 23 4.30 19.75 29.80
CA THR A 23 2.97 19.51 30.36
C THR A 23 2.13 18.60 29.47
N GLU A 24 1.14 17.91 30.06
CA GLU A 24 0.22 17.06 29.30
C GLU A 24 -0.56 17.83 28.23
N ASP A 25 -0.92 19.08 28.50
CA ASP A 25 -1.62 19.93 27.54
C ASP A 25 -0.73 20.32 26.35
N GLU A 26 0.54 20.65 26.60
CA GLU A 26 1.51 20.88 25.52
C GLU A 26 1.76 19.64 24.68
N LYS A 27 1.88 18.46 25.31
CA LYS A 27 2.03 17.18 24.59
C LYS A 27 0.84 16.91 23.67
N LYS A 28 -0.39 17.08 24.18
CA LYS A 28 -1.63 16.93 23.39
C LYS A 28 -1.71 17.93 22.25
N GLN A 29 -1.37 19.20 22.51
CA GLN A 29 -1.37 20.25 21.50
C GLN A 29 -0.35 19.93 20.38
N ARG A 30 0.86 19.50 20.74
CA ARG A 30 1.89 19.09 19.76
C ARG A 30 1.42 17.88 18.94
N LEU A 31 0.82 16.88 19.59
CA LEU A 31 0.28 15.71 18.90
C LEU A 31 -0.83 16.10 17.91
N TYR A 32 -1.74 16.98 18.32
CA TYR A 32 -2.81 17.48 17.46
C TYR A 32 -2.26 18.16 16.21
N VAL A 33 -1.33 19.11 16.37
CA VAL A 33 -0.69 19.81 15.24
C VAL A 33 0.01 18.82 14.30
N LEU A 34 0.73 17.83 14.85
CA LEU A 34 1.38 16.80 14.05
C LEU A 34 0.38 15.96 13.25
N GLN A 35 -0.66 15.45 13.91
CA GLN A 35 -1.69 14.64 13.26
C GLN A 35 -2.43 15.44 12.18
N GLU A 36 -2.71 16.72 12.44
CA GLU A 36 -3.34 17.61 11.46
C GLU A 36 -2.47 17.74 10.19
N ARG A 37 -1.17 17.99 10.35
CA ARG A 37 -0.22 18.07 9.23
C ARG A 37 -0.15 16.77 8.44
N ILE A 38 -0.08 15.62 9.12
CA ILE A 38 -0.09 14.30 8.49
C ILE A 38 -1.37 14.10 7.68
N ASN A 39 -2.53 14.45 8.24
CA ASN A 39 -3.82 14.33 7.58
C ASN A 39 -3.92 15.23 6.34
N GLN A 40 -3.43 16.47 6.43
CA GLN A 40 -3.36 17.40 5.29
C GLN A 40 -2.53 16.81 4.14
N GLN A 41 -1.33 16.29 4.43
CA GLN A 41 -0.45 15.68 3.44
C GLN A 41 -1.06 14.41 2.83
N ALA A 42 -1.64 13.54 3.67
CA ALA A 42 -2.31 12.32 3.21
C ALA A 42 -3.46 12.64 2.26
N ALA A 43 -4.30 13.63 2.60
CA ALA A 43 -5.39 14.09 1.76
C ALA A 43 -4.91 14.71 0.44
N GLN A 44 -3.84 15.51 0.47
CA GLN A 44 -3.22 16.05 -0.75
C GLN A 44 -2.70 14.95 -1.68
N PHE A 45 -2.09 13.90 -1.13
CA PHE A 45 -1.61 12.78 -1.94
C PHE A 45 -2.76 11.98 -2.53
N SER A 46 -3.81 11.68 -1.74
CA SER A 46 -5.00 11.00 -2.26
C SER A 46 -5.70 11.83 -3.35
N ARG A 47 -5.79 13.16 -3.20
CA ARG A 47 -6.33 14.05 -4.24
C ARG A 47 -5.54 14.00 -5.55
N ARG A 48 -4.21 13.86 -5.48
CA ARG A 48 -3.36 13.71 -6.68
C ARG A 48 -3.59 12.41 -7.43
N MET A 49 -4.25 11.42 -6.82
CA MET A 49 -4.59 10.16 -7.48
C MET A 49 -5.89 10.26 -8.30
N LEU A 50 -6.71 11.29 -8.09
CA LEU A 50 -7.93 11.49 -8.86
C LEU A 50 -7.62 11.55 -10.35
N GLY A 51 -8.34 10.77 -11.16
CA GLY A 51 -8.13 10.70 -12.59
C GLY A 51 -6.86 9.96 -13.02
N THR A 52 -6.14 9.32 -12.11
CA THR A 52 -4.99 8.45 -12.45
C THR A 52 -5.42 6.97 -12.44
N GLU A 53 -4.67 6.13 -13.15
CA GLU A 53 -4.80 4.67 -13.03
C GLU A 53 -3.89 4.17 -11.91
N GLN A 54 -4.45 3.35 -11.03
CA GLN A 54 -3.74 2.77 -9.90
C GLN A 54 -3.87 1.25 -9.98
N ARG A 55 -2.74 0.55 -9.80
CA ARG A 55 -2.74 -0.90 -9.64
C ARG A 55 -3.22 -1.26 -8.24
N VAL A 56 -4.19 -2.16 -8.17
CA VAL A 56 -4.90 -2.55 -6.95
C VAL A 56 -4.87 -4.06 -6.80
N LEU A 57 -4.39 -4.55 -5.66
CA LEU A 57 -4.61 -5.94 -5.23
C LEU A 57 -6.00 -6.06 -4.63
N VAL A 58 -6.86 -6.88 -5.23
CA VAL A 58 -8.24 -7.07 -4.75
C VAL A 58 -8.26 -8.01 -3.55
N GLU A 59 -8.83 -7.56 -2.43
CA GLU A 59 -8.86 -8.31 -1.17
C GLU A 59 -10.18 -9.06 -0.96
N GLY A 60 -11.31 -8.54 -1.47
CA GLY A 60 -12.62 -9.12 -1.26
C GLY A 60 -13.77 -8.14 -1.49
N PRO A 61 -15.00 -8.46 -1.01
CA PRO A 61 -16.12 -7.53 -1.06
C PRO A 61 -15.90 -6.32 -0.14
N SER A 62 -16.40 -5.16 -0.56
CA SER A 62 -16.37 -3.93 0.24
C SER A 62 -17.23 -4.08 1.49
N LYS A 63 -16.76 -3.51 2.61
CA LYS A 63 -17.50 -3.56 3.89
C LYS A 63 -18.80 -2.77 3.86
N LYS A 64 -18.92 -1.78 2.97
CA LYS A 64 -20.07 -0.87 2.91
C LYS A 64 -21.11 -1.26 1.86
N ASP A 65 -20.68 -1.97 0.82
CA ASP A 65 -21.53 -2.41 -0.27
C ASP A 65 -21.02 -3.76 -0.78
N ILE A 66 -21.85 -4.80 -0.65
CA ILE A 66 -21.50 -6.15 -1.09
C ILE A 66 -21.42 -6.29 -2.61
N MET A 67 -21.97 -5.32 -3.35
CA MET A 67 -21.90 -5.27 -4.81
C MET A 67 -20.59 -4.62 -5.31
N GLU A 68 -19.79 -4.06 -4.39
CA GLU A 68 -18.46 -3.56 -4.69
C GLU A 68 -17.38 -4.49 -4.14
N LEU A 69 -16.22 -4.45 -4.78
CA LEU A 69 -14.99 -5.03 -4.28
C LEU A 69 -14.15 -3.94 -3.61
N THR A 70 -13.30 -4.37 -2.67
CA THR A 70 -12.26 -3.55 -2.06
C THR A 70 -10.90 -4.15 -2.35
N GLY A 71 -9.91 -3.28 -2.53
CA GLY A 71 -8.53 -3.66 -2.66
C GLY A 71 -7.58 -2.57 -2.19
N ARG A 72 -6.28 -2.82 -2.34
CA ARG A 72 -5.23 -1.90 -1.93
C ARG A 72 -4.28 -1.56 -3.07
N THR A 73 -3.97 -0.28 -3.22
CA THR A 73 -2.87 0.18 -4.07
C THR A 73 -1.52 -0.25 -3.49
N GLU A 74 -0.44 -0.15 -4.28
CA GLU A 74 0.95 -0.29 -3.80
C GLU A 74 1.29 0.62 -2.60
N THR A 75 0.67 1.81 -2.52
CA THR A 75 0.83 2.73 -1.39
C THR A 75 -0.11 2.43 -0.20
N ASN A 76 -0.67 1.23 -0.15
CA ASN A 76 -1.57 0.72 0.90
C ASN A 76 -2.83 1.59 1.12
N ARG A 77 -3.34 2.24 0.06
CA ARG A 77 -4.63 2.96 0.06
C ARG A 77 -5.76 2.03 -0.33
N ILE A 78 -6.88 2.14 0.38
CA ILE A 78 -8.10 1.39 0.10
C ILE A 78 -8.76 1.97 -1.15
N VAL A 79 -9.15 1.11 -2.09
CA VAL A 79 -9.92 1.46 -3.29
C VAL A 79 -11.16 0.57 -3.33
N ASN A 80 -12.33 1.18 -3.46
CA ASN A 80 -13.59 0.47 -3.69
C ASN A 80 -14.04 0.67 -5.15
N PHE A 81 -14.56 -0.38 -5.78
CA PHE A 81 -14.98 -0.33 -7.17
C PHE A 81 -15.95 -1.47 -7.48
N GLN A 82 -16.78 -1.32 -8.51
CA GLN A 82 -17.61 -2.42 -9.01
C GLN A 82 -16.74 -3.43 -9.77
N GLY A 83 -16.97 -4.73 -9.55
CA GLY A 83 -16.21 -5.78 -10.21
C GLY A 83 -16.74 -7.19 -9.93
N SER A 84 -16.20 -8.18 -10.64
CA SER A 84 -16.58 -9.59 -10.47
C SER A 84 -15.77 -10.26 -9.36
N PRO A 85 -16.37 -11.17 -8.54
CA PRO A 85 -15.64 -11.94 -7.52
C PRO A 85 -14.41 -12.71 -8.02
N GLU A 86 -14.31 -13.02 -9.31
CA GLU A 86 -13.13 -13.64 -9.94
C GLU A 86 -11.85 -12.78 -9.86
N MET A 87 -11.99 -11.49 -9.57
CA MET A 87 -10.88 -10.56 -9.41
C MET A 87 -10.21 -10.67 -8.03
N ILE A 88 -10.86 -11.29 -7.04
CA ILE A 88 -10.34 -11.41 -5.66
C ILE A 88 -9.02 -12.19 -5.66
N GLY A 89 -8.00 -11.63 -5.01
CA GLY A 89 -6.64 -12.21 -4.98
C GLY A 89 -5.81 -11.94 -6.24
N LYS A 90 -6.31 -11.11 -7.16
CA LYS A 90 -5.60 -10.69 -8.37
C LYS A 90 -5.28 -9.20 -8.35
N PHE A 91 -4.38 -8.78 -9.23
CA PHE A 91 -4.16 -7.35 -9.51
C PHE A 91 -5.10 -6.86 -10.61
N VAL A 92 -5.65 -5.66 -10.42
CA VAL A 92 -6.45 -4.95 -11.42
C VAL A 92 -5.97 -3.50 -11.50
N ASP A 93 -6.10 -2.86 -12.66
CA ASP A 93 -5.83 -1.44 -12.81
C ASP A 93 -7.16 -0.71 -12.74
N VAL A 94 -7.25 0.27 -11.84
CA VAL A 94 -8.47 1.01 -11.54
C VAL A 94 -8.25 2.49 -11.80
N LYS A 95 -9.12 3.11 -12.59
CA LYS A 95 -9.16 4.57 -12.74
C LYS A 95 -9.84 5.17 -11.53
N ILE A 96 -9.13 6.02 -10.79
CA ILE A 96 -9.70 6.67 -9.61
C ILE A 96 -10.67 7.78 -10.04
N THR A 97 -11.94 7.66 -9.65
CA THR A 97 -13.04 8.58 -9.98
C THR A 97 -13.45 9.46 -8.81
N ASP A 98 -13.27 8.99 -7.56
CA ASP A 98 -13.54 9.79 -6.35
C ASP A 98 -12.47 9.60 -5.27
N VAL A 99 -12.32 10.63 -4.43
CA VAL A 99 -11.40 10.64 -3.29
C VAL A 99 -12.18 10.96 -2.02
N TYR A 100 -12.15 10.04 -1.05
CA TYR A 100 -12.71 10.22 0.29
C TYR A 100 -11.58 10.33 1.32
N THR A 101 -11.93 10.64 2.58
CA THR A 101 -10.95 10.85 3.66
C THR A 101 -9.95 9.71 3.81
N ASN A 102 -10.42 8.46 3.74
CA ASN A 102 -9.61 7.26 4.01
C ASN A 102 -9.72 6.18 2.93
N SER A 103 -10.34 6.48 1.79
CA SER A 103 -10.54 5.54 0.69
C SER A 103 -10.66 6.28 -0.64
N LEU A 104 -10.40 5.56 -1.71
CA LEU A 104 -10.64 5.99 -3.08
C LEU A 104 -11.82 5.19 -3.64
N ARG A 105 -12.46 5.72 -4.68
CA ARG A 105 -13.39 4.95 -5.52
C ARG A 105 -12.94 5.04 -6.97
N GLY A 106 -13.23 4.00 -7.74
CA GLY A 106 -12.85 3.97 -9.13
C GLY A 106 -13.60 2.95 -9.96
N GLU A 107 -13.18 2.84 -11.20
CA GLU A 107 -13.70 1.93 -12.21
C GLU A 107 -12.57 1.07 -12.75
N VAL A 108 -12.83 -0.23 -12.94
CA VAL A 108 -11.83 -1.17 -13.48
C VAL A 108 -11.53 -0.82 -14.93
N VAL A 109 -10.24 -0.73 -15.26
CA VAL A 109 -9.74 -0.47 -16.62
C VAL A 109 -9.18 -1.75 -17.24
N ARG A 110 -8.44 -2.54 -16.45
CA ARG A 110 -7.82 -3.81 -16.89
C ARG A 110 -7.78 -4.82 -15.75
N THR A 111 -7.95 -6.08 -16.09
CA THR A 111 -7.83 -7.23 -15.22
C THR A 111 -6.45 -7.89 -15.33
N GLU A 112 -6.06 -8.70 -14.34
CA GLU A 112 -4.74 -9.37 -14.29
C GLU A 112 -4.42 -10.16 -15.59
N ASP A 113 -5.45 -10.78 -16.18
CA ASP A 113 -5.34 -11.62 -17.36
C ASP A 113 -4.93 -10.80 -18.61
N GLU A 114 -5.28 -9.51 -18.64
CA GLU A 114 -4.89 -8.55 -19.68
C GLU A 114 -3.50 -7.94 -19.46
N MET A 115 -2.90 -8.14 -18.28
CA MET A 115 -1.61 -7.54 -17.91
C MET A 115 -0.41 -8.46 -18.13
N GLY A 116 -0.62 -9.77 -18.29
CA GLY A 116 0.47 -10.74 -18.43
C GLY A 116 1.37 -10.86 -17.20
N LEU A 117 0.85 -10.56 -15.99
CA LEU A 117 1.64 -10.59 -14.75
C LEU A 117 2.02 -12.02 -14.30
N ARG A 118 1.19 -13.01 -14.64
CA ARG A 118 1.45 -14.43 -14.35
C ARG A 118 1.85 -15.13 -15.63
N ILE A 119 3.14 -15.05 -15.97
CA ILE A 119 3.70 -15.92 -17.01
C ILE A 119 3.94 -17.28 -16.35
N ALA A 120 3.15 -18.28 -16.71
CA ALA A 120 3.43 -19.66 -16.34
C ALA A 120 4.77 -20.04 -16.98
N GLN A 121 5.85 -20.00 -16.19
CA GLN A 121 7.13 -20.55 -16.62
C GLN A 121 7.12 -22.03 -16.29
N SER A 122 7.38 -22.87 -17.29
CA SER A 122 7.60 -24.29 -17.04
C SER A 122 8.82 -24.47 -16.12
N PRO A 123 8.84 -25.50 -15.25
CA PRO A 123 10.05 -25.85 -14.49
C PRO A 123 11.28 -26.01 -15.39
N GLN A 124 11.09 -26.49 -16.63
CA GLN A 124 12.13 -26.59 -17.66
C GLN A 124 12.71 -25.23 -18.08
N GLU A 125 11.87 -24.21 -18.30
CA GLU A 125 12.33 -22.85 -18.65
C GLU A 125 13.06 -22.17 -17.49
N VAL A 126 12.65 -22.42 -16.25
CA VAL A 126 13.35 -21.94 -15.05
C VAL A 126 14.72 -22.61 -14.91
N MET A 127 14.78 -23.94 -15.10
CA MET A 127 16.04 -24.69 -15.07
C MET A 127 17.01 -24.29 -16.19
N ASN A 128 16.50 -23.99 -17.39
CA ASN A 128 17.32 -23.53 -18.52
C ASN A 128 17.88 -22.11 -18.33
N ARG A 129 17.31 -21.32 -17.41
CA ARG A 129 17.85 -20.01 -17.01
C ARG A 129 18.90 -20.09 -15.89
N THR A 130 19.20 -21.29 -15.38
CA THR A 130 20.25 -21.48 -14.38
C THR A 130 21.61 -21.20 -15.01
N ARG A 131 22.38 -20.31 -14.37
CA ARG A 131 23.76 -19.92 -14.68
C ARG A 131 24.57 -21.09 -15.23
N LYS A 132 25.01 -21.03 -16.50
CA LYS A 132 26.10 -21.89 -16.98
C LYS A 132 27.40 -21.37 -16.37
N GLU A 133 27.93 -22.11 -15.41
CA GLU A 133 29.28 -21.88 -14.90
C GLU A 133 30.27 -22.41 -15.95
N ASP A 134 31.23 -21.58 -16.36
CA ASP A 134 32.41 -22.03 -17.10
C ASP A 134 33.32 -22.83 -16.15
N GLU A 135 34.31 -23.58 -16.64
CA GLU A 135 35.17 -24.51 -15.87
C GLU A 135 35.93 -23.86 -14.69
N LEU A 136 35.86 -22.53 -14.54
CA LEU A 136 36.47 -21.73 -13.48
C LEU A 136 35.47 -21.00 -12.56
N GLY A 137 34.15 -21.21 -12.72
CA GLY A 137 33.13 -20.66 -11.81
C GLY A 137 32.88 -19.14 -11.88
N VAL A 138 33.47 -18.43 -12.86
CA VAL A 138 33.34 -16.97 -13.01
C VAL A 138 32.31 -16.63 -14.11
N GLY A 139 31.28 -15.86 -13.77
CA GLY A 139 30.29 -15.39 -14.74
C GLY A 139 30.81 -14.16 -15.50
N ARG A 140 30.94 -14.25 -16.83
CA ARG A 140 31.26 -13.10 -17.68
C ARG A 140 29.99 -12.55 -18.34
N TYR A 141 29.77 -11.25 -18.19
CA TYR A 141 28.79 -10.49 -18.97
C TYR A 141 29.51 -9.83 -20.15
N HIS A 142 29.09 -10.15 -21.38
CA HIS A 142 29.36 -9.31 -22.54
C HIS A 142 28.07 -8.55 -22.86
N GLY A 143 28.21 -7.23 -23.03
CA GLY A 143 27.11 -6.28 -23.21
C GLY A 143 26.45 -6.32 -24.57
#